data_AF-A0A0F7TK58-F1
#
_entry.id   AF-A0A0F7TK58-F1
#
_cell.length_a   1.000
_cell.length_b   1.000
_cell.length_c   1.000
_cell.angle_alpha   90.00
_cell.angle_beta   90.00
_cell.angle_gamma   90.00
#
_symmetry.space_group_name_H-M   'P 1'
#
loop_
_entity.id
_entity.type
_entity.pdbx_description
1 polymer ?
#
loop_
_entity_poly.entity_id
_entity_poly.type
_entity_poly.pdbx_seq_one_letter_code
_entity_poly.pdbx_strand_id
1 'polypeptide(L)'
;MPSRTDKRDQLVLGSSLTGFVIDFIDGVDAKGINPKTYPYNWNQEHSATEYACLRAHLNAAQRIVQEGLRTALILEDDVDWDVSIKPQLQTFAHAVRTLQNTVYAPTESPYGDEWDILWLGHCGASCKTEQPFYMIPNDPTLPKPTHLPTYYHGPPENVRPDSTRLVCTLQDAACTPAYAMSYRGAQRILAALSVNPSGFADKVQTGDQIDLELGRMCKSGLLKCFAPYPALAGTYRSAGLSSKGTDQSGHDRAAQIEPATSWGLVYSTMLNIKHILQGERVVHSTWSDVDHPVINPEDIHFESGYIYSCRPEHDSNPVSTTEKEVVNESVFADEASFTDEP
;
A
#
# COMPACT_ATOMS: atom_id res chain seq x y z
N MET A 1 -5.48 -13.98 10.11
CA MET A 1 -6.16 -15.18 10.67
C MET A 1 -5.86 -15.36 12.16
N PRO A 2 -6.83 -15.64 13.04
CA PRO A 2 -6.59 -15.73 14.50
C PRO A 2 -5.63 -16.85 14.90
N SER A 3 -5.56 -17.92 14.11
CA SER A 3 -4.73 -19.09 14.34
C SER A 3 -3.24 -18.91 13.99
N ARG A 4 -2.90 -17.87 13.22
CA ARG A 4 -1.53 -17.58 12.76
C ARG A 4 -0.80 -16.68 13.76
N THR A 5 -0.56 -17.20 14.96
CA THR A 5 0.14 -16.45 16.02
C THR A 5 1.56 -16.10 15.61
N ASP A 6 2.21 -16.93 14.79
CA ASP A 6 3.52 -16.66 14.20
C ASP A 6 3.56 -15.34 13.41
N LYS A 7 2.54 -15.09 12.59
CA LYS A 7 2.40 -13.85 11.82
C LYS A 7 2.11 -12.64 12.73
N ARG A 8 1.30 -12.83 13.79
CA ARG A 8 1.05 -11.76 14.78
C ARG A 8 2.32 -11.37 15.54
N ASP A 9 3.09 -12.35 16.01
CA ASP A 9 4.35 -12.11 16.72
C ASP A 9 5.33 -11.33 15.83
N GLN A 10 5.42 -11.71 14.55
CA GLN A 10 6.21 -11.01 13.56
C GLN A 10 5.78 -9.53 13.41
N LEU A 11 4.48 -9.28 13.22
CA LEU A 11 3.97 -7.91 13.03
C LEU A 11 4.11 -7.05 14.28
N VAL A 12 3.87 -7.60 15.47
CA VAL A 12 4.08 -6.90 16.75
C VAL A 12 5.55 -6.52 16.92
N LEU A 13 6.46 -7.46 16.68
CA LEU A 13 7.89 -7.20 16.82
C LEU A 13 8.38 -6.19 15.77
N GLY A 14 8.04 -6.38 14.50
CA GLY A 14 8.43 -5.48 13.42
C GLY A 14 7.93 -4.05 13.66
N SER A 15 6.67 -3.89 14.05
CA SER A 15 6.07 -2.56 14.25
C SER A 15 6.63 -1.86 15.50
N SER A 16 6.91 -2.61 16.56
CA SER A 16 7.61 -2.08 17.74
C SER A 16 9.01 -1.56 17.39
N LEU A 17 9.72 -2.22 16.47
CA LEU A 17 11.08 -1.81 16.08
C LEU A 17 11.10 -0.60 15.14
N THR A 18 10.04 -0.38 14.36
CA THR A 18 9.88 0.80 13.50
C THR A 18 9.00 1.90 14.14
N GLY A 19 8.53 1.66 15.36
CA GLY A 19 7.88 2.64 16.24
C GLY A 19 6.45 2.98 15.84
N PHE A 20 5.64 1.97 15.51
CA PHE A 20 4.18 2.10 15.43
C PHE A 20 3.50 0.89 16.08
N VAL A 21 2.20 1.02 16.37
CA VAL A 21 1.41 -0.03 17.01
C VAL A 21 0.38 -0.55 16.00
N ILE A 22 0.14 -1.86 16.03
CA ILE A 22 -0.85 -2.53 15.18
C ILE A 22 -1.97 -3.08 16.05
N ASP A 23 -3.20 -2.76 15.65
CA ASP A 23 -4.41 -3.42 16.14
C ASP A 23 -4.78 -4.60 15.23
N PHE A 24 -5.18 -5.72 15.83
CA PHE A 24 -5.58 -6.89 15.07
C PHE A 24 -7.09 -6.93 14.82
N ILE A 25 -7.45 -7.19 13.57
CA ILE A 25 -8.80 -7.61 13.18
C ILE A 25 -8.71 -9.08 12.76
N ASP A 26 -9.61 -9.90 13.33
CA ASP A 26 -9.66 -11.32 13.01
C ASP A 26 -10.12 -11.55 11.57
N GLY A 27 -9.38 -12.39 10.85
CA GLY A 27 -9.82 -12.90 9.55
C GLY A 27 -11.04 -13.80 9.71
N VAL A 28 -11.81 -13.95 8.63
CA VAL A 28 -13.04 -14.76 8.63
C VAL A 28 -12.72 -16.18 8.19
N ASP A 29 -13.21 -17.18 8.94
CA ASP A 29 -13.13 -18.59 8.53
C ASP A 29 -14.26 -18.90 7.53
N ALA A 30 -13.88 -19.38 6.35
CA ALA A 30 -14.80 -19.80 5.28
C ALA A 30 -15.86 -20.80 5.76
N LYS A 31 -15.53 -21.68 6.73
CA LYS A 31 -16.45 -22.67 7.27
C LYS A 31 -17.59 -22.07 8.09
N GLY A 32 -17.38 -20.87 8.65
CA GLY A 32 -18.35 -20.18 9.51
C GLY A 32 -19.30 -19.24 8.76
N ILE A 33 -19.18 -19.15 7.43
CA ILE A 33 -19.94 -18.17 6.64
C ILE A 33 -21.39 -18.59 6.52
N ASN A 34 -22.29 -17.68 6.91
CA ASN A 34 -23.72 -17.84 6.69
C ASN A 34 -24.04 -17.52 5.21
N PRO A 35 -24.61 -18.45 4.43
CA PRO A 35 -24.91 -18.22 3.02
C PRO A 35 -25.85 -17.04 2.72
N LYS A 36 -26.54 -16.51 3.73
CA LYS A 36 -27.39 -15.32 3.57
C LYS A 36 -26.60 -14.00 3.53
N THR A 37 -25.30 -14.01 3.82
CA THR A 37 -24.48 -12.80 3.83
C THR A 37 -23.90 -12.48 2.46
N TYR A 38 -23.88 -13.44 1.52
CA TYR A 38 -23.42 -13.20 0.17
C TYR A 38 -24.25 -12.07 -0.48
N PRO A 39 -23.60 -11.06 -1.10
CA PRO A 39 -24.33 -10.08 -1.90
C PRO A 39 -25.01 -10.78 -3.07
N TYR A 40 -26.13 -10.22 -3.56
CA TYR A 40 -26.97 -10.87 -4.58
C TYR A 40 -26.21 -11.20 -5.88
N ASN A 41 -25.15 -10.45 -6.17
CA ASN A 41 -24.33 -10.57 -7.36
C ASN A 41 -22.95 -11.19 -7.09
N TRP A 42 -22.74 -11.82 -5.93
CA TRP A 42 -21.53 -12.61 -5.69
C TRP A 42 -21.36 -13.65 -6.79
N ASN A 43 -20.21 -13.64 -7.47
CA ASN A 43 -19.92 -14.62 -8.51
C ASN A 43 -19.75 -16.01 -7.86
N GLN A 44 -20.62 -16.95 -8.26
CA GLN A 44 -20.69 -18.29 -7.70
C GLN A 44 -19.50 -19.18 -8.06
N GLU A 45 -18.64 -18.74 -8.99
CA GLU A 45 -17.38 -19.43 -9.29
C GLU A 45 -16.31 -19.19 -8.21
N HIS A 46 -16.43 -18.13 -7.41
CA HIS A 46 -15.53 -17.89 -6.29
C HIS A 46 -15.83 -18.82 -5.11
N SER A 47 -14.77 -19.30 -4.49
CA SER A 47 -14.79 -20.09 -3.27
C SER A 47 -15.27 -19.30 -2.05
N ALA A 48 -15.72 -20.03 -1.03
CA ALA A 48 -16.05 -19.45 0.26
C ALA A 48 -14.84 -18.75 0.93
N THR A 49 -13.60 -19.17 0.63
CA THR A 49 -12.37 -18.55 1.13
C THR A 49 -12.16 -17.16 0.53
N GLU A 50 -12.45 -16.98 -0.75
CA GLU A 50 -12.38 -15.67 -1.40
C GLU A 50 -13.41 -14.70 -0.82
N TYR A 51 -14.63 -15.18 -0.58
CA TYR A 51 -15.64 -14.37 0.12
C TYR A 51 -15.25 -14.09 1.58
N ALA A 52 -14.62 -15.05 2.28
CA ALA A 52 -14.11 -14.85 3.63
C ALA A 52 -13.07 -13.73 3.69
N CYS A 53 -12.16 -13.71 2.71
CA CYS A 53 -11.19 -12.63 2.54
C CYS A 53 -11.91 -11.28 2.36
N LEU A 54 -12.82 -11.18 1.38
CA LEU A 54 -13.61 -9.95 1.19
C LEU A 54 -14.32 -9.51 2.46
N ARG A 55 -14.95 -10.44 3.18
CA ARG A 55 -15.66 -10.15 4.42
C ARG A 55 -14.74 -9.63 5.52
N ALA A 56 -13.49 -10.12 5.62
CA ALA A 56 -12.51 -9.62 6.58
C ALA A 56 -12.17 -8.13 6.33
N HIS A 57 -11.96 -7.74 5.06
CA HIS A 57 -11.71 -6.34 4.71
C HIS A 57 -12.95 -5.45 4.91
N LEU A 58 -14.15 -5.98 4.66
CA LEU A 58 -15.40 -5.28 5.00
C LEU A 58 -15.59 -5.14 6.52
N ASN A 59 -15.03 -6.03 7.35
CA ASN A 59 -15.04 -5.85 8.81
C ASN A 59 -14.10 -4.70 9.23
N ALA A 60 -12.97 -4.52 8.55
CA ALA A 60 -12.12 -3.35 8.75
C ALA A 60 -12.86 -2.05 8.38
N ALA A 61 -13.53 -2.02 7.22
CA ALA A 61 -14.37 -0.88 6.84
C ALA A 61 -15.51 -0.63 7.85
N GLN A 62 -16.14 -1.71 8.36
CA GLN A 62 -17.17 -1.60 9.39
C GLN A 62 -16.62 -0.99 10.68
N ARG A 63 -15.44 -1.42 11.15
CA ARG A 63 -14.81 -0.87 12.36
C ARG A 63 -14.53 0.62 12.22
N ILE A 64 -13.99 1.06 11.08
CA ILE A 64 -13.76 2.48 10.78
C ILE A 64 -15.05 3.29 10.92
N VAL A 65 -16.15 2.82 10.33
CA VAL A 65 -17.44 3.50 10.38
C VAL A 65 -18.04 3.47 11.80
N GLN A 66 -17.98 2.32 12.47
CA GLN A 66 -18.57 2.12 13.79
C GLN A 66 -17.87 2.95 14.87
N GLU A 67 -16.55 3.04 14.83
CA GLU A 67 -15.74 3.77 15.81
C GLU A 67 -15.54 5.24 15.45
N GLY A 68 -15.95 5.67 14.25
CA GLY A 68 -15.75 7.05 13.80
C GLY A 68 -14.29 7.38 13.49
N LEU A 69 -13.49 6.38 13.10
CA LEU A 69 -12.08 6.57 12.75
C LEU A 69 -12.00 7.39 11.45
N ARG A 70 -11.28 8.52 11.48
CA ARG A 70 -11.15 9.37 10.28
C ARG A 70 -10.43 8.68 9.14
N THR A 71 -9.37 7.97 9.47
CA THR A 71 -8.57 7.18 8.54
C THR A 71 -8.03 5.95 9.28
N ALA A 72 -7.75 4.88 8.54
CA ALA A 72 -7.05 3.72 9.07
C ALA A 72 -6.15 3.08 8.01
N LEU A 73 -4.95 2.69 8.41
CA LEU A 73 -4.04 1.86 7.60
C LEU A 73 -4.36 0.39 7.86
N ILE A 74 -4.70 -0.34 6.81
CA ILE A 74 -5.02 -1.77 6.83
C ILE A 74 -3.84 -2.53 6.24
N LEU A 75 -3.40 -3.56 6.97
CA LEU A 75 -2.25 -4.39 6.65
C LEU A 75 -2.66 -5.87 6.62
N GLU A 76 -2.29 -6.59 5.57
CA GLU A 76 -2.44 -8.06 5.52
C GLU A 76 -1.42 -8.75 6.43
N ASP A 77 -1.67 -10.00 6.81
CA ASP A 77 -0.87 -10.67 7.83
C ASP A 77 0.49 -11.19 7.35
N ASP A 78 0.77 -11.08 6.05
CA ASP A 78 2.05 -11.34 5.41
C ASP A 78 2.73 -10.08 4.85
N VAL A 79 2.29 -8.89 5.28
CA VAL A 79 2.91 -7.63 4.86
C VAL A 79 4.34 -7.48 5.38
N ASP A 80 5.15 -6.73 4.62
CA ASP A 80 6.44 -6.19 5.03
C ASP A 80 6.53 -4.71 4.68
N TRP A 81 7.45 -4.00 5.33
CA TRP A 81 7.74 -2.60 5.04
C TRP A 81 9.23 -2.32 5.22
N ASP A 82 9.71 -1.30 4.54
CA ASP A 82 11.10 -0.85 4.68
C ASP A 82 11.34 -0.29 6.09
N VAL A 83 12.53 -0.45 6.65
CA VAL A 83 12.87 0.15 7.96
C VAL A 83 12.69 1.68 7.97
N SER A 84 12.71 2.30 6.78
CA SER A 84 12.44 3.71 6.52
C SER A 84 10.97 4.05 6.24
N ILE A 85 10.01 3.21 6.65
CA ILE A 85 8.57 3.42 6.36
C ILE A 85 8.03 4.79 6.80
N LYS A 86 8.51 5.36 7.91
CA LYS A 86 8.04 6.67 8.40
C LYS A 86 8.39 7.82 7.44
N PRO A 87 9.66 8.05 7.08
CA PRO A 87 9.98 9.07 6.09
C PRO A 87 9.36 8.77 4.71
N GLN A 88 9.26 7.51 4.29
CA GLN A 88 8.51 7.15 3.07
C GLN A 88 7.05 7.62 3.12
N LEU A 89 6.36 7.42 4.25
CA LEU A 89 4.98 7.86 4.45
C LEU A 89 4.84 9.38 4.50
N GLN A 90 5.85 10.10 5.01
CA GLN A 90 5.90 11.57 4.98
C GLN A 90 6.04 12.10 3.54
N THR A 91 6.97 11.55 2.76
CA THR A 91 7.13 11.92 1.34
C THR A 91 5.87 11.58 0.54
N PHE A 92 5.26 10.43 0.80
CA PHE A 92 4.00 10.05 0.17
C PHE A 92 2.84 10.99 0.57
N ALA A 93 2.76 11.42 1.83
CA ALA A 93 1.79 12.41 2.29
C ALA A 93 1.94 13.75 1.54
N HIS A 94 3.17 14.24 1.40
CA HIS A 94 3.45 15.45 0.64
C HIS A 94 3.04 15.31 -0.84
N ALA A 95 3.40 14.20 -1.48
CA ALA A 95 3.03 13.90 -2.86
C ALA A 95 1.51 13.90 -3.06
N VAL A 96 0.78 13.20 -2.19
CA VAL A 96 -0.68 13.09 -2.25
C VAL A 96 -1.37 14.44 -1.99
N ARG A 97 -0.85 15.26 -1.07
CA ARG A 97 -1.35 16.63 -0.86
C ARG A 97 -1.08 17.53 -2.06
N THR A 98 0.07 17.38 -2.71
CA THR A 98 0.43 18.11 -3.94
C THR A 98 -0.54 17.78 -5.06
N LEU A 99 -0.84 16.50 -5.29
CA LEU A 99 -1.79 16.07 -6.32
C LEU A 99 -3.24 16.48 -6.02
N GLN A 100 -3.57 16.74 -4.76
CA GLN A 100 -4.85 17.31 -4.37
C GLN A 100 -4.87 18.84 -4.39
N ASN A 101 -3.73 19.50 -4.63
CA ASN A 101 -3.55 20.95 -4.48
C ASN A 101 -3.92 21.47 -3.06
N THR A 102 -3.50 20.74 -2.02
CA THR A 102 -3.83 21.02 -0.60
C THR A 102 -2.61 21.22 0.29
N VAL A 103 -1.41 21.41 -0.28
CA VAL A 103 -0.15 21.56 0.48
C VAL A 103 -0.19 22.73 1.46
N TYR A 104 -0.86 23.83 1.10
CA TYR A 104 -1.00 25.03 1.94
C TYR A 104 -2.37 25.14 2.64
N ALA A 105 -3.26 24.19 2.39
CA ALA A 105 -4.57 24.17 3.03
C ALA A 105 -4.47 23.47 4.40
N PRO A 106 -5.19 23.95 5.43
CA PRO A 106 -5.38 23.17 6.63
C PRO A 106 -6.17 21.91 6.26
N THR A 107 -5.67 20.75 6.66
CA THR A 107 -6.30 19.46 6.41
C THR A 107 -6.40 18.69 7.71
N GLU A 108 -7.41 17.83 7.79
CA GLU A 108 -7.64 17.00 8.98
C GLU A 108 -6.76 15.74 8.99
N SER A 109 -6.22 15.38 7.83
CA SER A 109 -5.29 14.29 7.63
C SER A 109 -3.96 14.79 7.04
N PRO A 110 -2.81 14.18 7.38
CA PRO A 110 -1.52 14.52 6.77
C PRO A 110 -1.48 14.22 5.26
N TYR A 111 -2.41 13.40 4.77
CA TYR A 111 -2.56 13.06 3.35
C TYR A 111 -3.56 13.96 2.61
N GLY A 112 -4.04 15.04 3.23
CA GLY A 112 -5.20 15.79 2.73
C GLY A 112 -6.53 15.06 2.98
N ASP A 113 -7.63 15.67 2.56
CA ASP A 113 -8.99 15.20 2.92
C ASP A 113 -9.80 14.69 1.71
N GLU A 114 -9.27 14.85 0.49
CA GLU A 114 -9.94 14.49 -0.75
C GLU A 114 -9.36 13.19 -1.34
N TRP A 115 -9.43 12.11 -0.54
CA TRP A 115 -9.12 10.74 -0.94
C TRP A 115 -10.00 9.71 -0.19
N ASP A 116 -10.19 8.54 -0.80
CA ASP A 116 -10.91 7.41 -0.24
C ASP A 116 -9.98 6.22 0.05
N ILE A 117 -9.02 5.95 -0.84
CA ILE A 117 -8.02 4.90 -0.69
C ILE A 117 -6.61 5.43 -0.98
N LEU A 118 -5.66 5.07 -0.11
CA LEU A 118 -4.23 5.20 -0.37
C LEU A 118 -3.63 3.80 -0.49
N TRP A 119 -3.19 3.42 -1.68
CA TRP A 119 -2.81 2.05 -1.99
C TRP A 119 -1.29 1.85 -1.87
N LEU A 120 -0.81 1.66 -0.64
CA LEU A 120 0.63 1.67 -0.30
C LEU A 120 1.37 0.41 -0.76
N GLY A 121 0.68 -0.73 -0.79
CA GLY A 121 1.20 -2.03 -1.22
C GLY A 121 0.28 -2.65 -2.25
N HIS A 122 0.83 -3.06 -3.40
CA HIS A 122 0.06 -3.62 -4.51
C HIS A 122 0.91 -4.59 -5.33
N CYS A 123 0.27 -5.42 -6.14
CA CYS A 123 0.87 -6.23 -7.20
C CYS A 123 0.56 -5.68 -8.59
N GLY A 124 0.12 -4.42 -8.68
CA GLY A 124 0.04 -3.66 -9.93
C GLY A 124 -0.75 -2.38 -9.67
N ALA A 125 -0.32 -1.28 -10.28
CA ALA A 125 -1.00 0.02 -10.15
C ALA A 125 -0.89 0.81 -11.44
N SER A 126 -2.03 1.17 -12.02
CA SER A 126 -2.14 1.99 -13.22
C SER A 126 -2.58 3.38 -12.83
N CYS A 127 -1.98 4.39 -13.47
CA CYS A 127 -2.23 5.79 -13.17
C CYS A 127 -3.16 6.42 -14.21
N LYS A 128 -3.96 7.38 -13.76
CA LYS A 128 -4.75 8.27 -14.64
C LYS A 128 -3.82 9.24 -15.36
N THR A 129 -3.55 9.00 -16.64
CA THR A 129 -2.56 9.75 -17.44
C THR A 129 -3.00 11.16 -17.79
N GLU A 130 -4.30 11.44 -17.71
CA GLU A 130 -4.88 12.78 -17.85
C GLU A 130 -4.65 13.66 -16.62
N GLN A 131 -4.09 13.11 -15.54
CA GLN A 131 -3.77 13.81 -14.30
C GLN A 131 -2.25 13.87 -14.08
N PRO A 132 -1.76 14.88 -13.35
CA PRO A 132 -0.35 14.97 -13.01
C PRO A 132 0.09 13.80 -12.11
N PHE A 133 1.36 13.46 -12.21
CA PHE A 133 2.09 12.60 -11.30
C PHE A 133 3.01 13.44 -10.43
N TYR A 134 3.36 12.93 -9.25
CA TYR A 134 4.41 13.48 -8.42
C TYR A 134 5.61 12.52 -8.45
N MET A 135 6.78 13.04 -8.82
CA MET A 135 8.01 12.27 -9.05
C MET A 135 9.00 12.56 -7.93
N ILE A 136 9.44 11.51 -7.24
CA ILE A 136 10.44 11.56 -6.16
C ILE A 136 11.74 10.98 -6.73
N PRO A 137 12.71 11.82 -7.13
CA PRO A 137 13.95 11.35 -7.72
C PRO A 137 14.87 10.70 -6.68
N ASN A 138 15.77 9.85 -7.17
CA ASN A 138 16.86 9.23 -6.42
C ASN A 138 16.41 8.56 -5.11
N ASP A 139 15.25 7.90 -5.12
CA ASP A 139 14.74 7.22 -3.93
C ASP A 139 15.61 5.98 -3.63
N PRO A 140 16.32 5.96 -2.47
CA PRO A 140 17.28 4.91 -2.12
C PRO A 140 16.62 3.58 -1.71
N THR A 141 15.29 3.56 -1.61
CA THR A 141 14.48 2.41 -1.20
C THR A 141 13.76 1.74 -2.38
N LEU A 142 14.10 2.15 -3.61
CA LEU A 142 13.54 1.55 -4.82
C LEU A 142 14.25 0.25 -5.19
N PRO A 143 13.51 -0.87 -5.31
CA PRO A 143 14.08 -2.07 -5.91
C PRO A 143 14.47 -1.80 -7.37
N LYS A 144 15.57 -2.41 -7.81
CA LYS A 144 15.92 -2.45 -9.23
C LYS A 144 14.78 -3.10 -10.03
N PRO A 145 14.58 -2.74 -11.31
CA PRO A 145 13.53 -3.35 -12.14
C PRO A 145 13.53 -4.88 -12.15
N THR A 146 14.71 -5.50 -12.04
CA THR A 146 14.90 -6.97 -11.96
C THR A 146 14.39 -7.60 -10.66
N HIS A 147 14.21 -6.80 -9.61
CA HIS A 147 13.77 -7.21 -8.28
C HIS A 147 12.34 -6.78 -7.96
N LEU A 148 11.69 -6.05 -8.86
CA LEU A 148 10.28 -5.74 -8.72
C LEU A 148 9.48 -7.04 -8.79
N PRO A 149 8.45 -7.20 -7.94
CA PRO A 149 7.53 -8.31 -8.10
C PRO A 149 6.86 -8.23 -9.47
N THR A 150 6.30 -9.34 -9.94
CA THR A 150 5.53 -9.34 -11.18
C THR A 150 4.31 -8.43 -11.01
N TYR A 151 4.41 -7.22 -11.53
CA TYR A 151 3.29 -6.29 -11.58
C TYR A 151 2.38 -6.66 -12.75
N TYR A 152 1.10 -6.89 -12.50
CA TYR A 152 0.11 -7.20 -13.55
C TYR A 152 -0.11 -6.01 -14.50
N HIS A 153 0.09 -4.80 -13.99
CA HIS A 153 0.00 -3.54 -14.72
C HIS A 153 0.80 -2.45 -13.98
N GLY A 154 1.23 -1.42 -14.72
CA GLY A 154 2.03 -0.32 -14.20
C GLY A 154 1.61 1.04 -14.78
N PRO A 155 2.25 2.14 -14.33
CA PRO A 155 2.14 3.44 -14.99
C PRO A 155 2.65 3.37 -16.43
N PRO A 156 2.41 4.39 -17.26
CA PRO A 156 2.89 4.42 -18.64
C PRO A 156 4.39 4.13 -18.73
N GLU A 157 4.76 3.29 -19.70
CA GLU A 157 6.15 2.96 -19.96
C GLU A 157 6.96 4.22 -20.33
N ASN A 158 8.25 4.22 -20.01
CA ASN A 158 9.20 5.28 -20.34
C ASN A 158 8.90 6.67 -19.74
N VAL A 159 7.93 6.78 -18.82
CA VAL A 159 7.64 8.04 -18.11
C VAL A 159 8.48 8.20 -16.84
N ARG A 160 8.73 7.09 -16.12
CA ARG A 160 9.41 7.07 -14.82
C ARG A 160 10.84 6.52 -14.97
N PRO A 161 11.89 7.29 -14.65
CA PRO A 161 13.25 6.75 -14.52
C PRO A 161 13.32 5.67 -13.43
N ASP A 162 14.24 4.71 -13.56
CA ASP A 162 14.32 3.58 -12.62
C ASP A 162 14.58 4.02 -11.17
N SER A 163 15.37 5.08 -10.97
CA SER A 163 15.69 5.68 -9.65
C SER A 163 14.61 6.63 -9.11
N THR A 164 13.47 6.77 -9.78
CA THR A 164 12.42 7.72 -9.38
C THR A 164 11.18 6.97 -8.91
N ARG A 165 10.66 7.30 -7.71
CA ARG A 165 9.34 6.82 -7.28
C ARG A 165 8.28 7.76 -7.82
N LEU A 166 7.25 7.20 -8.41
CA LEU A 166 6.10 7.96 -8.89
C LEU A 166 4.98 7.86 -7.87
N VAL A 167 4.19 8.92 -7.70
CA VAL A 167 2.89 8.90 -7.01
C VAL A 167 1.84 9.47 -7.95
N CYS A 168 0.68 8.85 -8.05
CA CYS A 168 -0.37 9.28 -8.97
C CYS A 168 -1.77 9.09 -8.41
N THR A 169 -2.74 9.79 -9.02
CA THR A 169 -4.14 9.38 -8.96
C THR A 169 -4.28 8.04 -9.67
N LEU A 170 -4.79 7.05 -8.94
CA LEU A 170 -4.89 5.68 -9.40
C LEU A 170 -6.09 5.52 -10.35
N GLN A 171 -5.87 4.79 -11.44
CA GLN A 171 -6.92 4.28 -12.32
C GLN A 171 -7.36 2.89 -11.89
N ASP A 172 -6.43 1.98 -11.59
CA ASP A 172 -6.74 0.60 -11.19
C ASP A 172 -5.55 -0.02 -10.42
N ALA A 173 -5.80 -0.89 -9.45
CA ALA A 173 -4.76 -1.62 -8.70
C ALA A 173 -5.22 -3.03 -8.33
N ALA A 174 -4.26 -3.90 -7.99
CA ALA A 174 -4.50 -5.27 -7.56
C ALA A 174 -3.61 -5.62 -6.35
N CYS A 175 -4.04 -6.63 -5.58
CA CYS A 175 -3.53 -7.01 -4.27
C CYS A 175 -3.63 -5.91 -3.20
N THR A 176 -3.82 -6.28 -1.93
CA THR A 176 -4.04 -5.33 -0.83
C THR A 176 -3.10 -5.51 0.38
N PRO A 177 -1.79 -5.82 0.21
CA PRO A 177 -0.91 -6.07 1.36
C PRO A 177 -0.84 -4.88 2.33
N ALA A 178 -0.93 -3.65 1.82
CA ALA A 178 -1.11 -2.45 2.64
C ALA A 178 -1.93 -1.37 1.91
N TYR A 179 -2.95 -0.84 2.56
CA TYR A 179 -3.70 0.30 2.03
C TYR A 179 -4.42 1.04 3.15
N ALA A 180 -4.61 2.36 2.99
CA ALA A 180 -5.41 3.15 3.94
C ALA A 180 -6.79 3.45 3.38
N MET A 181 -7.78 3.50 4.27
CA MET A 181 -9.14 3.97 3.97
C MET A 181 -9.43 5.27 4.73
N SER A 182 -10.12 6.20 4.09
CA SER A 182 -10.79 7.30 4.82
C SER A 182 -12.16 6.83 5.34
N TYR A 183 -12.71 7.53 6.33
CA TYR A 183 -14.04 7.27 6.86
C TYR A 183 -15.10 7.24 5.75
N ARG A 184 -15.03 8.21 4.83
CA ARG A 184 -15.92 8.31 3.66
C ARG A 184 -15.71 7.15 2.69
N GLY A 185 -14.46 6.77 2.44
CA GLY A 185 -14.12 5.59 1.65
C GLY A 185 -14.74 4.32 2.22
N ALA A 186 -14.60 4.09 3.53
CA ALA A 186 -15.19 2.95 4.22
C ALA A 186 -16.73 2.91 4.11
N GLN A 187 -17.41 4.05 4.24
CA GLN A 187 -18.87 4.13 4.03
C GLN A 187 -19.27 3.75 2.60
N ARG A 188 -18.55 4.25 1.59
CA ARG A 188 -18.80 3.95 0.18
C ARG A 188 -18.57 2.47 -0.15
N ILE A 189 -17.51 1.88 0.40
CA ILE A 189 -17.18 0.46 0.26
C ILE A 189 -18.28 -0.41 0.86
N LEU A 190 -18.70 -0.13 2.10
CA LEU A 190 -19.80 -0.87 2.72
C LEU A 190 -21.11 -0.73 1.93
N ALA A 191 -21.41 0.47 1.44
CA ALA A 191 -22.59 0.73 0.64
C ALA A 191 -22.60 -0.09 -0.66
N ALA A 192 -21.48 -0.09 -1.40
CA ALA A 192 -21.38 -0.73 -2.71
C ALA A 192 -21.17 -2.25 -2.65
N LEU A 193 -20.45 -2.77 -1.64
CA LEU A 193 -20.09 -4.19 -1.59
C LEU A 193 -20.99 -5.02 -0.67
N SER A 194 -21.77 -4.39 0.23
CA SER A 194 -22.58 -5.12 1.20
C SER A 194 -24.02 -4.63 1.31
N VAL A 195 -24.26 -3.32 1.45
CA VAL A 195 -25.59 -2.81 1.85
C VAL A 195 -26.54 -2.65 0.65
N ASN A 196 -26.06 -2.09 -0.47
CA ASN A 196 -26.87 -1.84 -1.65
C ASN A 196 -26.09 -2.00 -2.97
N PRO A 197 -25.45 -3.16 -3.22
CA PRO A 197 -24.70 -3.39 -4.46
C PRO A 197 -25.53 -3.13 -5.73
N SER A 198 -26.83 -3.43 -5.72
CA SER A 198 -27.72 -3.18 -6.86
C SER A 198 -27.88 -1.71 -7.20
N GLY A 199 -27.77 -0.83 -6.21
CA GLY A 199 -27.83 0.62 -6.39
C GLY A 199 -26.58 1.23 -7.01
N PHE A 200 -25.50 0.45 -7.16
CA PHE A 200 -24.25 0.87 -7.80
C PHE A 200 -23.94 0.10 -9.09
N ALA A 201 -24.83 -0.79 -9.52
CA ALA A 201 -24.62 -1.67 -10.68
C ALA A 201 -24.46 -0.92 -12.01
N ASP A 202 -24.91 0.33 -12.09
CA ASP A 202 -24.70 1.23 -13.23
C ASP A 202 -23.29 1.85 -13.28
N LYS A 203 -22.58 1.86 -12.15
CA LYS A 203 -21.25 2.49 -12.00
C LYS A 203 -20.12 1.49 -11.88
N VAL A 204 -20.35 0.40 -11.16
CA VAL A 204 -19.31 -0.58 -10.84
C VAL A 204 -19.91 -1.98 -10.81
N GLN A 205 -19.25 -2.91 -11.51
CA GLN A 205 -19.59 -4.32 -11.43
C GLN A 205 -18.90 -4.91 -10.19
N THR A 206 -19.72 -5.34 -9.23
CA THR A 206 -19.27 -6.01 -8.01
C THR A 206 -19.60 -7.51 -8.05
N GLY A 207 -19.22 -8.27 -7.03
CA GLY A 207 -19.30 -9.72 -6.94
C GLY A 207 -17.97 -10.48 -7.02
N ASP A 208 -16.83 -9.82 -6.80
CA ASP A 208 -15.47 -10.34 -7.00
C ASP A 208 -14.60 -10.26 -5.73
N GLN A 209 -13.34 -10.68 -5.82
CA GLN A 209 -12.34 -10.54 -4.75
C GLN A 209 -12.10 -9.07 -4.37
N ILE A 210 -11.75 -8.82 -3.11
CA ILE A 210 -11.68 -7.46 -2.53
C ILE A 210 -10.74 -6.51 -3.28
N ASP A 211 -9.59 -6.98 -3.72
CA ASP A 211 -8.63 -6.16 -4.44
C ASP A 211 -9.18 -5.72 -5.80
N LEU A 212 -9.79 -6.63 -6.54
CA LEU A 212 -10.48 -6.34 -7.80
C LEU A 212 -11.68 -5.40 -7.61
N GLU A 213 -12.43 -5.57 -6.53
CA GLU A 213 -13.53 -4.67 -6.18
C GLU A 213 -13.03 -3.23 -5.95
N LEU A 214 -12.02 -3.07 -5.09
CA LEU A 214 -11.46 -1.77 -4.78
C LEU A 214 -10.84 -1.12 -6.03
N GLY A 215 -10.12 -1.90 -6.86
CA GLY A 215 -9.57 -1.43 -8.13
C GLY A 215 -10.65 -0.90 -9.08
N ARG A 216 -11.73 -1.66 -9.29
CA ARG A 216 -12.88 -1.23 -10.11
C ARG A 216 -13.60 0.00 -9.54
N MET A 217 -13.70 0.09 -8.22
CA MET A 217 -14.27 1.27 -7.55
C MET A 217 -13.40 2.52 -7.75
N CYS A 218 -12.07 2.41 -7.76
CA CYS A 218 -11.17 3.50 -8.14
C CYS A 218 -11.33 3.88 -9.62
N LYS A 219 -11.40 2.87 -10.50
CA LYS A 219 -11.54 3.02 -11.95
C LYS A 219 -12.82 3.73 -12.36
N SER A 220 -13.94 3.38 -11.74
CA SER A 220 -15.25 4.01 -11.97
C SER A 220 -15.35 5.45 -11.42
N GLY A 221 -14.39 5.87 -10.59
CA GLY A 221 -14.45 7.15 -9.87
C GLY A 221 -15.40 7.14 -8.68
N LEU A 222 -15.91 5.98 -8.26
CA LEU A 222 -16.67 5.84 -7.02
C LEU A 222 -15.78 6.10 -5.80
N LEU A 223 -14.50 5.72 -5.88
CA LEU A 223 -13.46 6.05 -4.93
C LEU A 223 -12.38 6.91 -5.59
N LYS A 224 -11.90 7.93 -4.88
CA LYS A 224 -10.71 8.69 -5.26
C LYS A 224 -9.48 8.05 -4.63
N CYS A 225 -8.61 7.50 -5.46
CA CYS A 225 -7.52 6.63 -5.02
C CYS A 225 -6.17 7.21 -5.44
N PHE A 226 -5.16 7.03 -4.59
CA PHE A 226 -3.76 7.38 -4.90
C PHE A 226 -2.85 6.19 -4.59
N ALA A 227 -1.77 6.06 -5.35
CA ALA A 227 -0.76 5.02 -5.10
C ALA A 227 0.65 5.52 -5.45
N PRO A 228 1.68 5.10 -4.69
CA PRO A 228 3.05 5.12 -5.16
C PRO A 228 3.29 4.00 -6.17
N TYR A 229 4.25 4.17 -7.08
CA TYR A 229 4.78 3.11 -7.92
C TYR A 229 6.31 3.25 -8.04
N PRO A 230 7.08 2.19 -7.76
CA PRO A 230 6.71 0.95 -7.09
C PRO A 230 6.05 1.12 -5.71
N ALA A 231 5.50 0.04 -5.17
CA ALA A 231 4.86 0.00 -3.84
C ALA A 231 5.83 0.36 -2.69
N LEU A 232 5.28 0.85 -1.59
CA LEU A 232 6.00 1.14 -0.32
C LEU A 232 5.94 -0.03 0.66
N ALA A 233 4.96 -0.92 0.51
CA ALA A 233 4.85 -2.15 1.28
C ALA A 233 4.95 -3.36 0.35
N GLY A 234 5.61 -4.39 0.86
CA GLY A 234 5.82 -5.66 0.18
C GLY A 234 5.14 -6.80 0.91
N THR A 235 5.50 -8.02 0.53
CA THR A 235 5.11 -9.23 1.24
C THR A 235 6.34 -9.92 1.82
N TYR A 236 6.16 -10.58 2.96
CA TYR A 236 7.19 -11.35 3.63
C TYR A 236 6.73 -12.78 3.89
N ARG A 237 7.68 -13.70 3.71
CA ARG A 237 7.54 -15.09 4.09
C ARG A 237 8.66 -15.47 5.04
N SER A 238 8.29 -15.94 6.24
CA SER A 238 9.23 -16.50 7.20
C SER A 238 9.89 -17.78 6.68
N ALA A 239 11.09 -18.08 7.17
CA ALA A 239 11.75 -19.35 6.86
C ALA A 239 10.91 -20.56 7.33
N GLY A 240 10.89 -21.61 6.52
CA GLY A 240 10.19 -22.85 6.84
C GLY A 240 9.61 -23.53 5.61
N LEU A 241 8.61 -24.39 5.83
CA LEU A 241 7.92 -25.07 4.74
C LEU A 241 7.25 -24.06 3.81
N SER A 242 7.27 -24.31 2.50
CA SER A 242 6.61 -23.47 1.49
C SER A 242 5.13 -23.16 1.81
N SER A 243 4.43 -24.10 2.45
CA SER A 243 3.04 -23.94 2.93
C SER A 243 2.86 -22.91 4.05
N LYS A 244 3.92 -22.39 4.68
CA LYS A 244 3.80 -21.31 5.68
C LYS A 244 3.32 -19.99 5.07
N GLY A 245 3.60 -19.78 3.78
CA GLY A 245 3.32 -18.54 3.08
C GLY A 245 1.88 -18.37 2.60
N THR A 246 1.06 -19.42 2.59
CA THR A 246 -0.33 -19.35 2.13
C THR A 246 -1.19 -20.35 2.89
N ASP A 247 -2.41 -19.94 3.22
CA ASP A 247 -3.40 -20.80 3.86
C ASP A 247 -4.35 -21.44 2.82
N GLN A 248 -4.09 -21.24 1.52
CA GLN A 248 -4.74 -22.00 0.43
C GLN A 248 -4.16 -23.42 0.36
N SER A 249 -5.04 -24.42 0.40
CA SER A 249 -4.71 -25.82 0.71
C SER A 249 -3.70 -26.50 -0.23
N GLY A 250 -2.79 -27.29 0.36
CA GLY A 250 -1.95 -28.29 -0.30
C GLY A 250 -0.76 -28.69 0.57
N HIS A 251 -0.95 -29.55 1.57
CA HIS A 251 0.15 -30.09 2.38
C HIS A 251 0.91 -31.17 1.60
N ASP A 252 1.81 -30.79 0.70
CA ASP A 252 2.74 -31.74 0.12
C ASP A 252 3.86 -32.09 1.10
N ARG A 253 3.96 -33.38 1.43
CA ARG A 253 4.95 -33.96 2.35
C ARG A 253 6.39 -33.95 1.80
N ALA A 254 6.61 -33.35 0.64
CA ALA A 254 7.91 -33.08 0.04
C ALA A 254 8.36 -31.61 0.22
N ALA A 255 7.74 -30.87 1.14
CA ALA A 255 7.95 -29.45 1.31
C ALA A 255 9.42 -29.13 1.66
N GLN A 256 10.08 -28.45 0.71
CA GLN A 256 11.40 -27.88 0.87
C GLN A 256 11.36 -26.79 1.95
N ILE A 257 12.39 -26.74 2.80
CA ILE A 257 12.58 -25.61 3.72
C ILE A 257 13.13 -24.45 2.89
N GLU A 258 12.37 -23.36 2.84
CA GLU A 258 12.74 -22.12 2.18
C GLU A 258 13.35 -21.14 3.19
N PRO A 259 14.32 -20.31 2.79
CA PRO A 259 14.79 -19.20 3.60
C PRO A 259 13.70 -18.12 3.74
N ALA A 260 13.85 -17.24 4.72
CA ALA A 260 12.99 -16.08 4.82
C ALA A 260 13.19 -15.17 3.59
N THR A 261 12.10 -14.67 3.03
CA THR A 261 12.13 -13.84 1.81
C THR A 261 11.20 -12.65 1.96
N SER A 262 11.63 -11.50 1.45
CA SER A 262 10.81 -10.30 1.29
C SER A 262 10.79 -9.93 -0.19
N TRP A 263 9.64 -9.49 -0.69
CA TRP A 263 9.48 -9.06 -2.08
C TRP A 263 9.07 -7.59 -2.15
N GLY A 264 9.68 -6.85 -3.07
CA GLY A 264 9.33 -5.46 -3.35
C GLY A 264 9.96 -4.41 -2.43
N LEU A 265 10.86 -4.79 -1.51
CA LEU A 265 11.49 -3.88 -0.55
C LEU A 265 13.01 -4.02 -0.52
N VAL A 266 13.72 -2.89 -0.52
CA VAL A 266 15.19 -2.87 -0.43
C VAL A 266 15.65 -3.20 0.99
N TYR A 267 15.17 -2.52 2.02
CA TYR A 267 15.58 -2.75 3.41
C TYR A 267 14.42 -3.28 4.24
N SER A 268 14.02 -4.53 3.96
CA SER A 268 12.95 -5.25 4.68
C SER A 268 13.13 -5.17 6.20
N THR A 269 12.09 -4.72 6.91
CA THR A 269 12.08 -4.72 8.37
C THR A 269 12.18 -6.15 8.89
N MET A 270 11.39 -7.07 8.31
CA MET A 270 11.29 -8.44 8.79
C MET A 270 12.59 -9.24 8.62
N LEU A 271 13.37 -8.98 7.57
CA LEU A 271 14.70 -9.56 7.40
C LEU A 271 15.75 -8.94 8.32
N ASN A 272 15.53 -7.70 8.80
CA ASN A 272 16.47 -6.97 9.64
C ASN A 272 16.19 -7.03 11.15
N ILE A 273 15.09 -7.66 11.60
CA ILE A 273 14.72 -7.78 13.03
C ILE A 273 15.92 -8.20 13.90
N LYS A 274 16.68 -9.22 13.48
CA LYS A 274 17.84 -9.71 14.25
C LYS A 274 18.91 -8.63 14.43
N HIS A 275 19.27 -7.94 13.36
CA HIS A 275 20.31 -6.89 13.36
C HIS A 275 19.91 -5.73 14.27
N ILE A 276 18.65 -5.28 14.16
CA ILE A 276 18.10 -4.20 14.99
C ILE A 276 18.10 -4.59 16.47
N LEU A 277 17.67 -5.80 16.82
CA LEU A 277 17.65 -6.28 18.21
C LEU A 277 19.05 -6.48 18.81
N GLN A 278 20.07 -6.70 17.97
CA GLN A 278 21.46 -6.77 18.40
C GLN A 278 22.10 -5.39 18.62
N GLY A 279 21.34 -4.30 18.40
CA GLY A 279 21.82 -2.93 18.52
C GLY A 279 22.77 -2.54 17.39
N GLU A 280 22.73 -3.25 16.25
CA GLU A 280 23.47 -2.84 15.07
C GLU A 280 22.93 -1.51 14.56
N ARG A 281 23.83 -0.60 14.17
CA ARG A 281 23.47 0.70 13.60
C ARG A 281 23.12 0.64 12.12
N VAL A 282 23.30 -0.54 11.51
CA VAL A 282 23.13 -0.74 10.07
C VAL A 282 22.11 -1.83 9.82
N VAL A 283 21.48 -1.75 8.66
CA VAL A 283 20.57 -2.76 8.13
C VAL A 283 21.11 -3.27 6.80
N HIS A 284 20.70 -4.47 6.44
CA HIS A 284 21.08 -5.15 5.22
C HIS A 284 19.96 -5.08 4.20
N SER A 285 20.32 -4.87 2.94
CA SER A 285 19.37 -4.95 1.85
C SER A 285 18.93 -6.40 1.59
N THR A 286 17.73 -6.56 1.05
CA THR A 286 17.17 -7.83 0.57
C THR A 286 18.03 -8.45 -0.53
N TRP A 287 18.64 -7.61 -1.38
CA TRP A 287 19.50 -8.03 -2.49
C TRP A 287 20.88 -7.38 -2.42
N SER A 288 21.92 -8.13 -2.77
CA SER A 288 23.32 -7.67 -2.68
C SER A 288 23.74 -6.70 -3.77
N ASP A 289 23.00 -6.62 -4.86
CA ASP A 289 23.31 -5.82 -6.05
C ASP A 289 22.62 -4.45 -6.02
N VAL A 290 22.26 -3.92 -4.85
CA VAL A 290 21.82 -2.52 -4.70
C VAL A 290 23.02 -1.59 -4.46
N ASP A 291 22.83 -0.28 -4.62
CA ASP A 291 23.93 0.69 -4.49
C ASP A 291 24.50 0.74 -3.06
N HIS A 292 23.64 0.54 -2.06
CA HIS A 292 23.99 0.51 -0.64
C HIS A 292 23.52 -0.80 0.02
N PRO A 293 24.27 -1.90 -0.09
CA PRO A 293 23.84 -3.19 0.45
C PRO A 293 23.81 -3.26 1.98
N VAL A 294 24.49 -2.31 2.63
CA VAL A 294 24.48 -2.09 4.08
C VAL A 294 24.39 -0.58 4.31
N ILE A 295 23.41 -0.13 5.09
CA ILE A 295 23.15 1.29 5.31
C ILE A 295 22.74 1.56 6.76
N ASN A 296 23.08 2.73 7.31
CA ASN A 296 22.43 3.20 8.53
C ASN A 296 21.04 3.75 8.16
N PRO A 297 19.94 3.27 8.76
CA PRO A 297 18.60 3.80 8.47
C PRO A 297 18.46 5.32 8.61
N GLU A 298 19.27 5.95 9.46
CA GLU A 298 19.30 7.40 9.64
C GLU A 298 19.84 8.17 8.42
N ASP A 299 20.63 7.51 7.57
CA ASP A 299 21.21 8.08 6.34
C ASP A 299 20.25 7.99 5.14
N ILE A 300 19.07 7.37 5.32
CA ILE A 300 18.04 7.28 4.29
C ILE A 300 17.29 8.61 4.22
N HIS A 301 17.50 9.33 3.12
CA HIS A 301 16.87 10.61 2.84
C HIS A 301 16.20 10.61 1.48
N PHE A 302 15.11 11.37 1.37
CA PHE A 302 14.34 11.53 0.14
C PHE A 302 14.51 12.95 -0.37
N GLU A 303 14.78 13.09 -1.67
CA GLU A 303 14.82 14.39 -2.32
C GLU A 303 13.41 14.96 -2.49
N SER A 304 13.29 16.30 -2.54
CA SER A 304 12.05 16.96 -2.90
C SER A 304 11.61 16.53 -4.29
N GLY A 305 10.34 16.18 -4.43
CA GLY A 305 9.78 15.76 -5.70
C GLY A 305 9.27 16.91 -6.57
N TYR A 306 8.81 16.57 -7.78
CA TYR A 306 8.28 17.52 -8.75
C TYR A 306 7.04 16.97 -9.46
N ILE A 307 6.20 17.87 -9.97
CA ILE A 307 5.02 17.49 -10.75
C ILE A 307 5.45 17.14 -12.19
N TYR A 308 4.89 16.05 -12.71
CA TYR A 308 5.03 15.64 -14.11
C TYR A 308 3.65 15.43 -14.73
N SER A 309 3.40 16.03 -15.89
CA SER A 309 2.16 15.83 -16.65
C SER A 309 2.45 15.08 -17.94
N CYS A 310 1.72 14.00 -18.21
CA CYS A 310 1.78 13.33 -19.51
C CYS A 310 1.28 14.27 -20.61
N ARG A 311 2.02 14.36 -21.73
CA ARG A 311 1.55 15.11 -22.91
C ARG A 311 0.53 14.24 -23.68
N PRO A 312 -0.59 14.81 -24.15
CA PRO A 312 -1.48 14.08 -25.05
C PRO A 312 -0.76 13.78 -26.38
N GLU A 313 -0.94 12.57 -26.92
CA GLU A 313 -0.31 12.09 -28.17
C GLU A 313 -0.65 12.92 -29.43
N HIS A 314 -1.51 13.95 -29.33
CA HIS A 314 -1.92 14.77 -30.46
C HIS A 314 -1.07 16.02 -30.75
N ASP A 315 -0.06 16.34 -29.95
CA ASP A 315 0.89 17.41 -30.25
C ASP A 315 2.23 16.85 -30.75
N SER A 316 2.22 16.25 -31.94
CA SER A 316 3.42 15.99 -32.71
C SER A 316 3.94 17.29 -33.35
N ASN A 317 4.46 18.20 -32.53
CA ASN A 317 5.37 19.26 -32.97
C ASN A 317 6.51 19.36 -31.95
N PRO A 318 7.78 19.32 -32.37
CA PRO A 318 8.90 19.32 -31.45
C PRO A 318 9.12 20.73 -30.92
N VAL A 319 8.53 21.03 -29.76
CA VAL A 319 8.97 22.16 -28.94
C VAL A 319 9.61 21.59 -27.67
N SER A 320 10.93 21.69 -27.65
CA SER A 320 11.76 21.52 -26.47
C SER A 320 11.40 22.60 -25.46
N THR A 321 10.76 22.21 -24.37
CA THR A 321 10.78 22.93 -23.08
C THR A 321 10.16 22.02 -22.02
N THR A 322 10.98 21.63 -21.05
CA THR A 322 10.60 20.95 -19.81
C THR A 322 10.34 22.04 -18.77
N GLU A 323 9.08 22.30 -18.43
CA GLU A 323 8.77 23.12 -17.25
C GLU A 323 8.85 22.23 -16.01
N LYS A 324 9.97 22.35 -15.30
CA LYS A 324 10.14 21.82 -13.95
C LYS A 324 9.65 22.90 -12.99
N GLU A 325 8.47 22.73 -12.43
CA GLU A 325 8.02 23.57 -11.32
C GLU A 325 8.53 22.96 -10.01
N VAL A 326 9.49 23.62 -9.38
CA VAL A 326 10.06 23.23 -8.09
C VAL A 326 9.24 23.89 -6.99
N VAL A 327 8.57 23.09 -6.15
CA VAL A 327 7.82 23.58 -4.99
C VAL A 327 8.77 23.64 -3.79
N ASN A 328 8.80 24.77 -3.07
CA ASN A 328 9.74 25.05 -1.99
C ASN A 328 9.23 24.51 -0.64
N GLU A 329 9.96 23.58 -0.01
CA GLU A 329 9.53 22.80 1.18
C GLU A 329 9.99 23.39 2.53
N SER A 330 9.98 24.70 2.72
CA SER A 330 10.47 25.32 3.98
C SER A 330 9.47 25.28 5.16
N VAL A 331 8.57 24.31 5.25
CA VAL A 331 7.46 24.31 6.25
C VAL A 331 7.46 23.08 7.18
N PHE A 332 8.36 22.11 7.00
CA PHE A 332 8.43 20.92 7.88
C PHE A 332 9.51 20.98 8.97
N ALA A 333 10.21 22.10 9.12
CA ALA A 333 11.15 22.34 10.20
C ALA A 333 10.59 23.41 11.15
N ASP A 334 9.68 23.00 12.03
CA ASP A 334 9.53 23.50 13.41
C ASP A 334 8.16 23.09 13.97
N GLU A 335 8.17 22.05 14.82
CA GLU A 335 7.42 22.02 16.09
C GLU A 335 7.85 20.78 16.88
N ALA A 336 9.03 20.88 17.49
CA ALA A 336 9.43 20.01 18.59
C ALA A 336 8.93 20.62 19.90
N SER A 337 7.76 20.18 20.39
CA SER A 337 7.46 20.21 21.83
C SER A 337 6.30 19.27 22.17
N PHE A 338 6.61 17.99 22.36
CA PHE A 338 5.84 17.15 23.29
C PHE A 338 6.61 17.13 24.60
N THR A 339 6.17 17.94 25.56
CA THR A 339 6.55 17.79 26.96
C THR A 339 5.71 16.67 27.53
N ASP A 340 6.37 15.56 27.86
CA ASP A 340 5.88 14.55 28.78
C ASP A 340 5.65 15.17 30.15
N GLU A 341 4.49 14.91 30.76
CA GLU A 341 4.34 14.73 32.21
C GLU A 341 3.07 13.88 32.47
N PRO A 342 3.00 13.17 33.61
CA PRO A 342 2.85 11.71 33.69
C PRO A 342 1.43 11.14 33.64
#